data_AF-A0A3B9Z8D9-F1
#
_entry.id   AF-A0A3B9Z8D9-F1
#
_cell.length_a   1.000
_cell.length_b   1.000
_cell.length_c   1.000
_cell.angle_alpha   90.00
_cell.angle_beta   90.00
_cell.angle_gamma   90.00
#
_symmetry.space_group_name_H-M   'P 1'
#
loop_
_entity.id
_entity.type
_entity.pdbx_description
1 polymer ?
#
loop_
_entity_poly.entity_id
_entity_poly.type
_entity_poly.pdbx_seq_one_letter_code
_entity_poly.pdbx_strand_id
1 'polypeptide(L)' 'MSSKNAVDVIIDGKIFTLSGFESDAYLQKIASYLNTKITEYKKDDVYRRQNRDFQHAL' A
#
# COMPACT_ATOMS: atom_id res chain seq x y z
N MET A 1 27.22 -3.53 7.55
CA MET A 1 25.88 -3.53 8.18
C MET A 1 24.91 -3.03 7.12
N SER A 2 23.92 -3.83 6.70
CA SER A 2 22.85 -3.33 5.84
C SER A 2 21.97 -2.42 6.67
N SER A 3 22.02 -1.11 6.42
CA SER A 3 21.18 -0.13 7.12
C SER A 3 19.74 -0.31 6.66
N LYS A 4 18.80 -0.39 7.62
CA LYS A 4 17.38 -0.34 7.30
C LYS A 4 17.06 1.06 6.80
N ASN A 5 16.59 1.16 5.57
CA ASN A 5 16.07 2.38 4.99
C ASN A 5 14.68 2.66 5.55
N ALA A 6 14.31 3.93 5.67
CA ALA A 6 13.00 4.37 6.09
C ALA A 6 12.56 5.54 5.20
N VAL A 7 11.40 5.42 4.56
CA VAL A 7 10.86 6.43 3.66
C VAL A 7 9.38 6.64 3.92
N ASP A 8 8.96 7.89 3.89
CA ASP A 8 7.55 8.25 3.95
C ASP A 8 6.90 8.06 2.58
N VAL A 9 5.78 7.35 2.59
CA VAL A 9 5.00 7.03 1.40
C VAL A 9 3.54 7.38 1.64
N ILE A 10 2.82 7.61 0.54
CA ILE A 10 1.37 7.83 0.57
C ILE A 10 0.69 6.55 0.14
N ILE A 11 -0.14 5.97 0.99
CA ILE A 11 -0.98 4.80 0.69
C ILE A 11 -2.43 5.16 1.02
N ASP A 12 -3.31 5.08 0.03
CA ASP A 12 -4.73 5.44 0.13
C ASP A 12 -5.00 6.84 0.73
N GLY A 13 -4.20 7.83 0.34
CA GLY A 13 -4.30 9.21 0.83
C GLY A 13 -3.82 9.42 2.27
N LYS A 14 -3.25 8.39 2.91
CA LYS A 14 -2.63 8.47 4.24
C LYS A 14 -1.12 8.33 4.13
N ILE A 15 -0.40 9.02 5.02
CA ILE A 15 1.06 8.96 5.09
C ILE A 15 1.46 7.79 5.99
N PHE A 16 2.37 6.96 5.52
CA PHE A 16 2.98 5.85 6.26
C PHE A 16 4.49 5.89 6.11
N THR A 17 5.22 5.52 7.16
CA THR A 17 6.66 5.29 7.09
C THR A 17 6.91 3.81 6.80
N LEU A 18 7.44 3.51 5.60
CA LEU A 18 7.89 2.16 5.25
C LEU A 18 9.36 2.00 5.60
N SER A 19 9.72 0.84 6.16
CA SER A 19 11.09 0.55 6.55
C SER A 19 11.53 -0.81 6.04
N GLY A 20 12.68 -0.90 5.38
CA GLY A 20 13.19 -2.14 4.79
C GLY A 20 14.67 -2.09 4.49
N PHE A 21 15.25 -3.20 4.05
CA PHE A 21 16.66 -3.24 3.61
C PHE A 21 16.83 -2.88 2.13
N GLU A 22 15.71 -2.67 1.45
CA GLU A 22 15.64 -2.28 0.05
C GLU A 22 15.82 -0.77 -0.13
N SER A 23 16.19 -0.35 -1.34
CA SER A 23 16.31 1.07 -1.68
C SER A 23 15.00 1.85 -1.51
N ASP A 24 15.09 3.14 -1.19
CA ASP A 24 13.94 4.06 -1.09
C ASP A 24 13.09 4.04 -2.36
N ALA A 25 13.73 3.97 -3.54
CA ALA A 25 13.04 3.88 -4.82
C ALA A 25 12.17 2.61 -4.94
N TYR A 26 12.68 1.48 -4.43
CA TYR A 26 11.91 0.23 -4.39
C TYR A 26 10.74 0.33 -3.41
N LEU A 27 10.95 0.91 -2.23
CA LEU A 27 9.90 1.14 -1.25
C LEU A 27 8.80 2.08 -1.79
N GLN A 28 9.17 3.12 -2.53
CA GLN A 28 8.22 3.99 -3.25
C GLN A 28 7.44 3.23 -4.35
N LYS A 29 8.10 2.29 -5.05
CA LYS A 29 7.44 1.43 -6.04
C LYS A 29 6.41 0.51 -5.39
N ILE A 30 6.71 -0.05 -4.22
CA ILE A 30 5.75 -0.83 -3.42
C ILE A 30 4.53 0.01 -3.08
N ALA A 31 4.71 1.22 -2.55
CA ALA A 31 3.60 2.10 -2.21
C ALA A 31 2.73 2.43 -3.43
N SER A 32 3.35 2.71 -4.57
CA SER A 32 2.65 2.94 -5.84
C SER A 32 1.84 1.71 -6.29
N TYR A 33 2.42 0.51 -6.17
CA TYR A 33 1.73 -0.74 -6.48
C TYR A 33 0.51 -0.97 -5.58
N LEU A 34 0.64 -0.74 -4.27
CA LEU A 34 -0.46 -0.85 -3.32
C LEU A 34 -1.59 0.13 -3.65
N ASN A 35 -1.27 1.38 -3.99
CA ASN A 35 -2.27 2.36 -4.41
C ASN A 35 -3.05 1.92 -5.66
N THR A 36 -2.36 1.37 -6.66
CA THR A 36 -3.00 0.82 -7.85
C THR A 36 -3.97 -0.31 -7.47
N LYS A 37 -3.55 -1.24 -6.61
CA LYS A 37 -4.41 -2.35 -6.15
C LYS A 37 -5.64 -1.86 -5.39
N ILE A 38 -5.46 -0.93 -4.45
CA ILE A 38 -6.57 -0.31 -3.71
C ILE A 38 -7.55 0.38 -4.67
N THR A 39 -7.03 1.06 -5.69
CA THR A 39 -7.86 1.72 -6.71
C THR A 39 -8.63 0.72 -7.57
N GLU A 40 -8.02 -0.42 -7.92
CA GLU A 40 -8.68 -1.51 -8.62
C GLU A 40 -9.84 -2.08 -7.79
N TYR A 41 -9.60 -2.44 -6.53
CA TYR A 41 -10.64 -2.95 -5.63
C TYR A 41 -11.76 -1.92 -5.39
N LYS A 42 -11.43 -0.62 -5.27
CA LYS A 42 -12.43 0.44 -5.14
C LYS A 42 -13.31 0.63 -6.36
N LYS A 43 -12.91 0.15 -7.55
CA LYS A 43 -13.75 0.17 -8.75
C LYS A 43 -14.68 -1.04 -8.83
N ASP A 44 -14.39 -2.10 -8.08
CA ASP A 44 -15.20 -3.30 -8.03
C ASP A 44 -16.42 -3.08 -7.13
N ASP A 45 -17.61 -3.00 -7.74
CA ASP A 45 -18.87 -2.83 -7.03
C ASP A 45 -19.21 -3.98 -6.10
N VAL A 46 -18.72 -5.20 -6.38
CA VAL A 46 -18.88 -6.35 -5.48
C VAL A 46 -18.03 -6.14 -4.23
N TYR A 47 -16.77 -5.73 -4.38
CA TYR A 47 -15.89 -5.42 -3.27
C TYR A 47 -16.46 -4.29 -2.39
N ARG A 48 -16.96 -3.21 -3.00
CA ARG A 48 -17.54 -2.07 -2.27
C ARG A 48 -18.76 -2.41 -1.43
N ARG A 49 -19.54 -3.42 -1.81
CA ARG A 49 -20.76 -3.86 -1.09
C ARG A 49 -20.46 -4.82 0.07
N GLN A 50 -19.24 -5.35 0.13
CA GLN A 50 -18.82 -6.21 1.24
C GLN A 50 -18.63 -5.40 2.53
N ASN A 51 -18.76 -6.08 3.67
CA ASN A 51 -18.40 -5.46 4.95
C ASN A 51 -16.88 -5.25 5.03
N ARG A 52 -16.42 -4.45 6.00
CA ARG A 52 -15.00 -4.12 6.12
C ARG A 52 -14.12 -5.33 6.37
N ASP A 53 -14.58 -6.29 7.17
CA ASP A 53 -13.79 -7.48 7.50
C ASP A 53 -13.46 -8.30 6.24
N PHE A 54 -14.44 -8.46 5.35
CA PHE A 54 -14.24 -9.13 4.06
C PHE A 54 -13.37 -8.29 3.10
N GLN A 55 -13.55 -6.96 3.07
CA GLN A 55 -12.71 -6.06 2.28
C GLN A 55 -11.23 -6.11 2.70
N HIS A 56 -10.93 -6.35 3.97
CA HIS A 56 -9.56 -6.45 4.48
C HIS A 56 -8.91 -7.82 4.25
N ALA A 57 -9.70 -8.87 3.97
CA ALA A 57 -9.22 -10.23 3.77
C ALA A 57 -8.91 -10.57 2.30
N LEU A 58 -9.34 -9.74 1.34
CA LEU A 58 -9.17 -9.88 -0.11
C LEU A 58 -8.08 -8.96 -0.67
#